data_AF-A0AA37UIL6-F1
#
_entry.id   AF-A0AA37UIL6-F1
#
_cell.length_a   1.000
_cell.length_b   1.000
_cell.length_c   1.000
_cell.angle_alpha   90.00
_cell.angle_beta   90.00
_cell.angle_gamma   90.00
#
_symmetry.space_group_name_H-M   'P 1'
#
loop_
_entity.id
_entity.type
_entity.pdbx_description
1 polymer ?
#
loop_
_entity_poly.entity_id
_entity_poly.type
_entity_poly.pdbx_seq_one_letter_code
_entity_poly.pdbx_strand_id
1 'polypeptide(L)'
;MRGIPAEALIAIEWSLISIALCLIIARLNLRLFYLKSGFVLSDAFIAAAFAAGVALNAVDVTLYLRGVYEPGIDFKMTTWVATEEESVYVYRPEVEHE
;
A
#
# COMPACT_ATOMS: atom_id res chain seq x y z
N MET A 1 20.81 15.40 3.12
CA MET A 1 20.62 15.03 1.69
C MET A 1 19.31 15.66 1.25
N ARG A 2 19.26 16.42 0.15
CA ARG A 2 17.98 16.89 -0.40
C ARG A 2 17.25 15.66 -0.95
N GLY A 3 16.41 15.05 -0.11
CA GLY A 3 15.62 13.86 -0.46
C GLY A 3 14.55 14.19 -1.48
N ILE A 4 14.10 13.17 -2.20
CA ILE A 4 12.90 13.24 -3.04
C ILE A 4 11.73 13.67 -2.13
N PRO A 5 10.89 14.64 -2.54
CA PRO A 5 9.76 15.04 -1.71
C PRO A 5 8.79 13.87 -1.49
N ALA A 6 8.19 13.80 -0.30
CA ALA A 6 7.23 12.77 0.10
C ALA A 6 6.17 12.49 -0.98
N GLU A 7 5.60 13.56 -1.52
CA GLU A 7 4.58 13.50 -2.57
C GLU A 7 5.08 12.80 -3.84
N ALA A 8 6.34 13.02 -4.20
CA ALA A 8 6.94 12.37 -5.36
C ALA A 8 7.24 10.88 -5.09
N LEU A 9 7.64 10.51 -3.86
CA LEU A 9 7.83 9.10 -3.49
C LEU A 9 6.50 8.34 -3.55
N ILE A 10 5.44 8.89 -2.95
CA ILE A 10 4.09 8.32 -2.99
C ILE A 10 3.62 8.20 -4.45
N ALA A 11 3.81 9.24 -5.26
CA ALA A 11 3.44 9.19 -6.67
C ALA A 11 4.20 8.11 -7.45
N ILE A 12 5.49 7.93 -7.19
CA ILE A 12 6.32 6.89 -7.82
C ILE A 12 5.80 5.50 -7.42
N GLU A 13 5.55 5.24 -6.15
CA GLU A 13 5.03 3.96 -5.66
C GLU A 13 3.71 3.57 -6.34
N TRP A 14 2.73 4.48 -6.35
CA TRP A 14 1.45 4.23 -7.00
C TRP A 14 1.57 4.12 -8.53
N SER A 15 2.54 4.79 -9.14
CA SER A 15 2.81 4.63 -10.58
C SER A 15 3.32 3.22 -10.90
N LEU A 16 4.20 2.67 -10.06
CA LEU A 16 4.74 1.31 -10.23
C LEU A 16 3.66 0.25 -10.06
N ILE A 17 2.79 0.41 -9.06
CA ILE A 17 1.61 -0.44 -8.87
C ILE A 17 0.69 -0.38 -10.08
N SER A 18 0.44 0.82 -10.61
CA SER A 18 -0.42 1.00 -11.80
C SER A 18 0.16 0.33 -13.03
N ILE A 19 1.48 0.46 -13.25
CA ILE A 19 2.18 -0.25 -14.34
C ILE A 19 2.05 -1.76 -14.15
N ALA A 20 2.26 -2.28 -12.94
CA ALA A 20 2.11 -3.69 -12.64
C ALA A 20 0.69 -4.20 -12.95
N LEU A 21 -0.35 -3.44 -12.56
CA LEU A 21 -1.74 -3.75 -12.88
C LEU A 21 -1.97 -3.86 -14.40
N CYS A 22 -1.47 -2.87 -15.16
CA CYS A 22 -1.58 -2.89 -16.62
C CYS A 22 -0.94 -4.13 -17.24
N LEU A 23 0.23 -4.56 -16.75
CA LEU A 23 0.90 -5.76 -17.25
C LEU A 23 0.13 -7.05 -16.92
N ILE A 24 -0.48 -7.13 -15.74
CA ILE A 24 -1.32 -8.27 -15.35
C ILE A 24 -2.56 -8.34 -16.23
N ILE A 25 -3.26 -7.21 -16.44
CA ILE A 25 -4.42 -7.15 -17.32
C ILE A 25 -4.03 -7.53 -18.75
N ALA A 26 -2.92 -6.99 -19.28
CA ALA A 26 -2.43 -7.33 -20.61
C ALA A 26 -2.16 -8.83 -20.76
N ARG A 27 -1.53 -9.46 -19.75
CA ARG A 27 -1.28 -10.90 -19.72
C ARG A 27 -2.58 -11.72 -19.73
N LEU A 28 -3.54 -11.36 -18.88
CA LEU A 28 -4.83 -12.03 -18.80
C LEU A 28 -5.61 -11.89 -20.12
N ASN A 29 -5.57 -10.69 -20.72
CA ASN A 29 -6.22 -10.41 -21.99
C ASN A 29 -5.62 -11.25 -23.13
N LEU A 30 -4.29 -11.27 -23.27
CA LEU A 30 -3.58 -12.12 -24.22
C LEU A 30 -3.95 -13.59 -24.03
N ARG A 31 -3.99 -14.08 -22.79
CA ARG A 31 -4.30 -15.48 -22.50
C ARG A 31 -5.74 -15.86 -22.87
N LEU A 32 -6.71 -15.06 -22.44
CA LEU A 32 -8.13 -15.35 -22.59
C LEU A 32 -8.61 -15.14 -24.03
N PHE A 33 -8.25 -14.02 -24.66
CA PHE A 33 -8.81 -13.65 -25.96
C PHE A 33 -7.96 -14.13 -27.14
N TYR A 34 -6.63 -14.07 -27.05
CA TYR A 34 -5.75 -14.45 -28.16
C TYR A 34 -5.37 -15.93 -28.12
N LEU A 35 -4.96 -16.44 -26.96
CA LEU A 35 -4.55 -17.84 -26.81
C LEU A 35 -5.74 -18.79 -26.57
N LYS A 36 -6.93 -18.26 -26.24
CA LYS A 36 -8.13 -19.04 -25.87
C LYS A 36 -7.85 -20.12 -24.82
N SER A 37 -6.85 -19.87 -23.97
CA SER A 37 -6.45 -20.75 -22.89
C SER A 37 -7.31 -20.41 -21.68
N GLY A 38 -7.80 -21.44 -20.99
CA GLY A 38 -8.57 -21.26 -19.77
C GLY A 38 -7.77 -20.56 -18.66
N PHE A 39 -8.47 -20.21 -17.59
CA PHE A 39 -7.85 -19.61 -16.41
C PHE A 39 -6.87 -20.60 -15.77
N VAL A 40 -5.61 -20.21 -15.59
CA VAL A 40 -4.57 -21.09 -15.03
C VAL A 40 -4.27 -20.66 -13.60
N LEU A 41 -3.92 -21.61 -12.73
CA LEU A 41 -3.56 -21.35 -11.34
C LEU A 41 -2.47 -20.27 -11.17
N SER A 42 -1.54 -20.18 -12.13
CA SER A 42 -0.52 -19.12 -12.18
C SER A 42 -1.13 -17.71 -12.23
N ASP A 43 -2.27 -17.53 -12.89
CA ASP A 43 -2.93 -16.23 -13.00
C ASP A 43 -3.55 -15.82 -11.65
N ALA A 44 -4.07 -16.77 -10.87
CA ALA A 44 -4.52 -16.53 -9.49
C ALA A 44 -3.37 -16.11 -8.57
N PHE A 45 -2.21 -16.78 -8.66
CA PHE A 45 -1.03 -16.41 -7.88
C PHE A 45 -0.51 -15.01 -8.23
N ILE A 46 -0.53 -14.63 -9.51
CA ILE A 46 -0.15 -13.28 -9.95
C ILE A 46 -1.11 -12.24 -9.37
N ALA A 47 -2.42 -12.47 -9.43
CA ALA A 47 -3.41 -11.57 -8.87
C ALA A 47 -3.28 -11.45 -7.33
N ALA A 48 -3.03 -12.56 -6.64
CA ALA A 48 -2.80 -12.57 -5.19
C ALA A 48 -1.50 -11.82 -4.81
N ALA A 49 -0.42 -12.03 -5.56
CA ALA A 49 0.84 -11.32 -5.35
C ALA A 49 0.68 -9.81 -5.57
N PHE A 50 -0.09 -9.41 -6.59
CA PHE A 50 -0.44 -8.01 -6.80
C PHE A 50 -1.23 -7.42 -5.64
N ALA A 51 -2.27 -8.12 -5.17
CA ALA A 51 -3.06 -7.66 -4.02
C ALA A 51 -2.21 -7.51 -2.75
N ALA A 52 -1.29 -8.45 -2.51
CA ALA A 52 -0.34 -8.36 -1.40
C ALA A 52 0.61 -7.15 -1.55
N GLY A 53 1.08 -6.87 -2.76
CA GLY A 53 1.91 -5.70 -3.05
C GLY A 53 1.17 -4.38 -2.81
N VAL A 54 -0.09 -4.28 -3.22
CA VAL A 54 -0.95 -3.10 -2.95
C VAL A 54 -1.15 -2.91 -1.45
N ALA A 55 -1.46 -3.99 -0.72
CA ALA A 55 -1.65 -3.93 0.73
C ALA A 55 -0.37 -3.48 1.45
N LEU A 56 0.79 -4.01 1.05
CA LEU A 56 2.08 -3.62 1.62
C LEU A 56 2.38 -2.14 1.37
N ASN A 57 2.15 -1.66 0.14
CA ASN A 57 2.38 -0.25 -0.20
C ASN A 57 1.43 0.69 0.56
N ALA A 58 0.17 0.30 0.74
CA ALA A 58 -0.77 1.07 1.54
C ALA A 58 -0.33 1.18 3.02
N VAL A 59 0.20 0.09 3.58
CA VAL A 59 0.78 0.10 4.93
C VAL A 59 2.00 1.01 4.96
N ASP A 60 2.88 0.95 3.96
CA ASP A 60 4.10 1.75 3.92
C ASP A 60 3.80 3.25 3.87
N VAL A 61 2.89 3.68 3.00
CA VAL A 61 2.40 5.06 2.94
C VAL A 61 1.75 5.49 4.26
N THR A 62 0.98 4.60 4.90
CA THR A 62 0.32 4.91 6.17
C THR A 62 1.34 5.11 7.30
N LEU A 63 2.36 4.25 7.38
CA LEU A 63 3.44 4.38 8.36
C LEU A 63 4.29 5.63 8.10
N TYR A 64 4.53 5.94 6.83
CA TYR A 64 5.22 7.16 6.43
C TYR A 64 4.47 8.42 6.84
N LEU A 65 3.16 8.50 6.56
CA LEU A 65 2.33 9.65 6.93
C LEU A 65 2.20 9.83 8.44
N ARG A 66 2.33 8.76 9.23
CA ARG A 66 2.36 8.79 10.70
C ARG A 66 3.73 9.16 11.27
N GLY A 67 4.70 9.54 10.43
CA GLY A 67 6.04 9.91 10.87
C GLY A 67 6.87 8.75 11.41
N VAL A 68 6.48 7.48 11.21
CA VAL A 68 7.19 6.31 11.76
C VAL A 68 8.64 6.22 11.28
N TYR A 69 8.95 6.83 10.12
CA TYR A 69 10.28 6.88 9.56
C TYR A 69 11.08 8.14 9.94
N GLU A 70 10.59 8.98 10.86
CA GLU A 70 11.33 10.15 11.33
C GLU A 70 12.57 9.76 12.14
N PRO A 71 13.66 10.54 12.01
CA PRO A 71 14.89 10.28 12.75
C PRO A 71 14.66 10.42 14.26
N GLY A 72 14.64 9.29 14.98
CA GLY A 72 14.40 9.22 16.42
C GLY A 72 13.35 8.17 16.83
N ILE A 73 12.56 7.68 15.87
CA ILE A 73 11.60 6.59 16.11
C ILE A 73 12.29 5.24 15.89
N ASP A 74 12.15 4.35 16.88
CA ASP A 74 12.70 3.01 16.77
C ASP A 74 11.77 2.10 15.93
N PHE A 75 12.36 1.08 15.31
CA PHE A 75 11.61 0.18 14.43
C PHE A 75 10.52 -0.62 15.16
N LYS A 76 10.61 -0.72 16.49
CA LYS A 76 9.59 -1.35 17.34
C LYS A 76 8.47 -0.38 17.72
N MET A 77 8.52 0.87 17.25
CA MET A 77 7.57 1.95 17.55
C MET A 77 7.41 2.25 19.05
N THR A 78 8.41 1.90 19.87
CA THR A 78 8.40 2.10 21.33
C THR A 78 8.57 3.57 21.72
N THR A 79 9.15 4.38 20.83
CA THR A 79 9.32 5.83 21.02
C THR A 79 8.33 6.68 20.22
N TRP A 80 7.39 6.04 19.49
CA TRP A 80 6.34 6.74 18.74
C TRP A 80 5.16 7.07 19.66
N VAL A 81 4.84 8.36 19.79
CA VAL A 81 3.68 8.84 20.55
C VAL A 81 2.79 9.61 19.58
N ALA A 82 1.56 9.12 19.38
CA ALA A 82 0.59 9.80 18.52
C ALA A 82 0.30 11.21 19.05
N THR A 83 0.29 12.19 18.17
CA THR A 83 -0.13 13.56 18.53
C THR A 83 -1.66 13.63 18.73
N GLU A 84 -2.16 14.63 19.48
CA GLU A 84 -3.61 14.78 19.73
C GLU A 84 -4.43 14.85 18.42
N GLU A 85 -3.90 15.46 17.37
CA GLU A 85 -4.54 15.55 16.06
C GLU A 85 -4.63 14.19 15.33
N GLU A 86 -3.66 13.28 15.56
CA GLU A 86 -3.66 11.91 15.02
C GLU A 86 -4.54 10.96 15.85
N SER A 87 -4.79 11.27 17.13
CA SER A 87 -5.58 10.45 18.05
C SER A 87 -7.05 10.31 17.61
N VAL A 88 -7.58 11.29 16.86
CA VAL A 88 -8.95 11.31 16.33
C VAL A 88 -9.20 10.19 15.31
N TYR A 89 -8.15 9.74 14.60
CA TYR A 89 -8.25 8.63 13.65
C TYR A 89 -8.06 7.25 14.29
N VAL A 90 -7.50 7.21 15.50
CA VAL A 90 -7.20 5.96 16.24
C VAL A 90 -8.31 5.63 17.24
N TYR A 91 -9.01 6.64 17.76
CA TYR A 91 -10.04 6.48 18.78
C TYR A 91 -11.35 7.14 18.33
N ARG A 92 -12.26 6.36 17.72
CA ARG A 92 -13.69 6.62 17.86
C ARG A 92 -14.15 5.74 19.02
N PRO A 93 -14.21 6.24 20.27
CA PRO A 93 -14.95 5.52 21.28
C PRO A 93 -16.39 5.52 20.80
N GLU A 94 -16.97 4.32 20.69
CA GLU A 94 -18.41 4.20 20.63
C GLU A 94 -18.97 4.99 21.82
N VAL A 95 -19.86 5.92 21.51
CA VAL A 95 -20.49 6.80 22.49
C VAL A 95 -21.35 5.91 23.38
N GLU A 96 -20.83 5.51 24.54
CA GLU A 96 -21.67 5.06 25.64
C GLU A 96 -22.33 6.31 26.22
N HIS A 97 -23.60 6.48 25.83
CA HIS A 97 -24.53 7.39 26.48
C HIS A 97 -24.83 6.86 27.89
N GLU A 98 -24.38 7.58 28.91
CA GLU A 98 -25.04 7.65 30.22
C GLU A 98 -25.53 9.08 30.49
#